data_AF-A0A2T5IBD2-F1
#
_entry.id   AF-A0A2T5IBD2-F1
#
_cell.length_a   1.000
_cell.length_b   1.000
_cell.length_c   1.000
_cell.angle_alpha   90.00
_cell.angle_beta   90.00
_cell.angle_gamma   90.00
#
_symmetry.space_group_name_H-M   'P 1'
#
loop_
_entity.id
_entity.type
_entity.pdbx_description
1 polymer ?
#
loop_
_entity_poly.entity_id
_entity_poly.type
_entity_poly.pdbx_seq_one_letter_code
_entity_poly.pdbx_strand_id
1 'polypeptide(L)'
;MTITVAVDCMGGDHGPHVTVPAVVDYLQRNPAIDVVLVGLSDVIESELRAMRCTQNPRLRIHAASEVVGMDESPATALRGKKNSSMRVALDLVKSGEAQACISAGNTGALLATSRFVLKTLPGIDRPALAVVLPTMKGHTYVLDLGANVDCTAEHLLQFGVMGATLVSSIENKEKPSIGLLNIGEEEIKGNDVVKRAAELLRDSGLNFYGNIEGNDIYKGTTDVVVCDGFVGNVALKTSEGVAQMLSHYLREEFRRNLLTKLAGLIAMPVIRAFKRRVDHRRYNGASLLGLRGIVIKSHGSADRRAFGFAIARAVDEVRGGMLRHISERVAQLPHQSMSSSSYTQSLAEESPV
;
A
#
# COMPACT_ATOMS: atom_id res chain seq x y z
N MET A 1 -24.35 -6.26 -4.99
CA MET A 1 -24.08 -4.96 -4.33
C MET A 1 -23.14 -4.18 -5.22
N THR A 2 -23.43 -2.91 -5.48
CA THR A 2 -22.54 -2.01 -6.22
C THR A 2 -21.42 -1.55 -5.28
N ILE A 3 -20.17 -1.59 -5.74
CA ILE A 3 -19.01 -1.12 -4.96
C ILE A 3 -18.84 0.37 -5.22
N THR A 4 -18.78 1.18 -4.17
CA THR A 4 -18.51 2.62 -4.23
C THR A 4 -17.14 2.93 -3.64
N VAL A 5 -16.30 3.66 -4.37
CA VAL A 5 -15.00 4.12 -3.86
C VAL A 5 -14.90 5.64 -3.86
N ALA A 6 -14.31 6.20 -2.81
CA ALA A 6 -14.01 7.62 -2.71
C ALA A 6 -12.57 7.88 -3.22
N VAL A 7 -12.42 8.89 -4.06
CA VAL A 7 -11.13 9.27 -4.65
C VAL A 7 -10.80 10.69 -4.22
N ASP A 8 -9.70 10.85 -3.49
CA ASP A 8 -9.07 12.16 -3.28
C ASP A 8 -8.48 12.64 -4.60
N CYS A 9 -9.22 13.50 -5.30
CA CYS A 9 -8.84 13.97 -6.63
C CYS A 9 -7.67 14.94 -6.61
N MET A 10 -7.44 15.62 -5.48
CA MET A 10 -6.44 16.69 -5.37
C MET A 10 -5.05 16.15 -5.03
N GLY A 11 -4.96 14.91 -4.55
CA GLY A 11 -3.70 14.29 -4.15
C GLY A 11 -2.78 13.91 -5.31
N GLY A 12 -1.47 13.99 -5.06
CA GLY A 12 -0.42 13.63 -6.00
C GLY A 12 0.12 14.83 -6.79
N ASP A 13 1.26 14.63 -7.44
CA ASP A 13 2.03 15.73 -8.07
C ASP A 13 1.27 16.42 -9.21
N HIS A 14 0.35 15.68 -9.84
CA HIS A 14 -0.46 16.15 -10.97
C HIS A 14 -1.94 16.35 -10.61
N GLY A 15 -2.36 15.96 -9.40
CA GLY A 15 -3.71 16.15 -8.88
C GLY A 15 -4.85 15.74 -9.84
N PRO A 16 -5.88 16.59 -10.02
CA PRO A 16 -7.10 16.27 -10.78
C PRO A 16 -6.86 15.87 -12.24
N HIS A 17 -5.81 16.39 -12.88
CA HIS A 17 -5.45 16.06 -14.26
C HIS A 17 -5.07 14.59 -14.49
N VAL A 18 -4.71 13.87 -13.42
CA VAL A 18 -4.46 12.43 -13.46
C VAL A 18 -5.61 11.66 -12.87
N THR A 19 -6.08 12.06 -11.68
CA THR A 19 -7.04 11.28 -10.91
C THR A 19 -8.41 11.22 -11.59
N VAL A 20 -8.92 12.34 -12.12
CA VAL A 20 -10.23 12.40 -12.77
C VAL A 20 -10.23 11.60 -14.08
N PRO A 21 -9.28 11.80 -15.02
CA PRO A 21 -9.24 10.98 -16.23
C PRO A 21 -9.04 9.48 -15.95
N ALA A 22 -8.30 9.11 -14.88
CA ALA A 22 -8.12 7.72 -14.49
C ALA A 22 -9.43 7.08 -14.01
N VAL A 23 -10.22 7.81 -13.22
CA VAL A 23 -11.57 7.37 -12.79
C VAL A 23 -12.49 7.20 -13.99
N VAL A 24 -12.54 8.18 -14.90
CA VAL A 24 -13.40 8.09 -16.10
C VAL A 24 -13.05 6.86 -16.95
N ASP A 25 -11.76 6.62 -17.19
CA ASP A 25 -11.29 5.42 -17.90
C ASP A 25 -11.66 4.13 -17.19
N TYR A 26 -11.55 4.10 -15.86
CA TYR A 26 -11.86 2.93 -15.07
C TYR A 26 -13.35 2.61 -15.12
N LEU A 27 -14.23 3.62 -14.99
CA LEU A 27 -15.68 3.45 -15.05
C LEU A 27 -16.19 2.97 -16.40
N GLN A 28 -15.53 3.35 -17.51
CA GLN A 28 -15.87 2.85 -18.85
C GLN A 28 -15.71 1.33 -18.97
N ARG A 29 -14.75 0.75 -18.24
CA ARG A 29 -14.42 -0.69 -18.31
C ARG A 29 -15.09 -1.50 -17.21
N ASN A 30 -15.59 -0.85 -16.16
CA ASN A 30 -16.13 -1.51 -14.96
C ASN A 30 -17.54 -0.96 -14.66
N PRO A 31 -18.61 -1.55 -15.22
CA PRO A 31 -19.98 -1.02 -15.10
C PRO A 31 -20.58 -1.18 -13.70
N ALA A 32 -20.05 -2.09 -12.87
CA ALA A 32 -20.58 -2.41 -11.53
C ALA A 32 -19.95 -1.56 -10.39
N ILE A 33 -19.22 -0.50 -10.75
CA ILE A 33 -18.48 0.35 -9.81
C ILE A 33 -19.03 1.78 -9.88
N ASP A 34 -19.22 2.36 -8.70
CA ASP A 34 -19.54 3.76 -8.48
C ASP A 34 -18.32 4.47 -7.86
N VAL A 35 -18.17 5.76 -8.15
CA VAL A 35 -17.05 6.57 -7.66
C VAL A 35 -17.55 7.91 -7.14
N VAL A 36 -17.02 8.31 -5.99
CA VAL A 36 -17.15 9.65 -5.43
C VAL A 36 -15.84 10.41 -5.65
N LEU A 37 -15.86 11.44 -6.48
CA LEU A 37 -14.73 12.34 -6.69
C LEU A 37 -14.73 13.41 -5.60
N VAL A 38 -13.67 13.46 -4.78
CA VAL A 38 -13.59 14.36 -3.63
C VAL A 38 -12.54 15.43 -3.88
N GLY A 39 -12.92 16.70 -3.77
CA GLY A 39 -12.00 17.82 -3.97
C GLY A 39 -12.68 19.13 -4.31
N LEU A 40 -11.91 20.04 -4.93
CA LEU A 40 -12.41 21.33 -5.38
C LEU A 40 -13.37 21.12 -6.57
N SER A 41 -14.67 21.35 -6.37
CA SER A 41 -15.71 21.03 -7.35
C SER A 41 -15.45 21.66 -8.73
N ASP A 42 -15.15 22.96 -8.79
CA ASP A 42 -14.93 23.66 -10.06
C ASP A 42 -13.77 23.06 -10.87
N VAL A 43 -12.72 22.60 -10.18
CA VAL A 43 -11.55 21.98 -10.81
C VAL A 43 -11.91 20.59 -11.34
N ILE A 44 -12.62 19.79 -10.55
CA ILE A 44 -13.09 18.45 -10.96
C ILE A 44 -14.05 18.57 -12.15
N GLU A 45 -14.99 19.50 -12.12
CA GLU A 45 -15.95 19.74 -13.21
C GLU A 45 -15.26 20.20 -14.49
N SER A 46 -14.19 20.99 -14.39
CA SER A 46 -13.35 21.35 -15.55
C SER A 46 -12.74 20.11 -16.20
N GLU A 47 -12.13 19.22 -15.42
CA GLU A 47 -11.54 17.97 -15.91
C GLU A 47 -12.60 17.05 -16.55
N LEU A 48 -13.77 16.93 -15.93
CA LEU A 48 -14.87 16.14 -16.48
C LEU A 48 -15.40 16.70 -17.81
N ARG A 49 -15.49 18.03 -17.95
CA ARG A 49 -15.84 18.68 -19.22
C ARG A 49 -14.81 18.40 -20.29
N ALA A 50 -13.52 18.50 -19.98
CA ALA A 50 -12.43 18.17 -20.91
C ALA A 50 -12.51 16.71 -21.38
N MET A 51 -12.91 15.80 -20.49
CA MET A 51 -13.14 14.38 -20.77
C MET A 51 -14.49 14.07 -21.43
N ARG A 52 -15.35 15.08 -21.67
CA ARG A 52 -16.73 14.91 -22.17
C ARG A 52 -17.58 13.96 -21.31
N CYS A 53 -17.35 13.95 -19.99
CA CYS A 53 -17.98 13.07 -19.01
C CYS A 53 -18.74 13.89 -17.95
N THR A 54 -19.67 14.74 -18.38
CA THR A 54 -20.42 15.64 -17.48
C THR A 54 -21.65 15.00 -16.85
N GLN A 55 -22.16 13.91 -17.42
CA GLN A 55 -23.30 13.17 -16.91
C GLN A 55 -22.95 11.68 -16.83
N ASN A 56 -22.74 11.17 -15.63
CA ASN A 56 -22.56 9.75 -15.38
C ASN A 56 -23.21 9.38 -14.05
N PRO A 57 -24.27 8.54 -14.04
CA PRO A 57 -25.01 8.24 -12.81
C PRO A 57 -24.18 7.49 -11.75
N ARG A 58 -23.04 6.91 -12.15
CA ARG A 58 -22.09 6.20 -11.27
C ARG A 58 -20.97 7.09 -10.75
N LEU A 59 -21.01 8.38 -11.07
CA LEU A 59 -20.01 9.35 -10.71
C LEU A 59 -20.67 10.54 -10.04
N ARG A 60 -20.32 10.80 -8.79
CA ARG A 60 -20.73 12.03 -8.09
C ARG A 60 -19.53 12.79 -7.58
N ILE A 61 -19.67 14.11 -7.50
CA ILE A 61 -18.66 14.99 -6.91
C ILE A 61 -19.07 15.24 -5.44
N HIS A 62 -18.12 15.13 -4.53
CA HIS A 62 -18.25 15.60 -3.16
C HIS A 62 -17.27 16.76 -2.94
N ALA A 63 -17.80 17.94 -2.67
CA ALA A 63 -16.98 19.13 -2.47
C ALA A 63 -16.10 18.98 -1.21
N ALA A 64 -14.88 19.47 -1.31
CA ALA A 64 -13.97 19.74 -0.20
C ALA A 64 -13.34 21.11 -0.45
N SER A 65 -13.14 21.93 0.58
CA SER A 65 -12.64 23.30 0.42
C SER A 65 -11.13 23.43 0.60
N GLU A 66 -10.46 22.38 1.07
CA GLU A 66 -9.03 22.40 1.38
C GLU A 66 -8.28 21.28 0.64
N VAL A 67 -6.96 21.43 0.52
CA VAL A 67 -6.06 20.44 -0.08
C VAL A 67 -4.84 20.29 0.81
N VAL A 68 -4.42 19.05 1.08
CA VAL A 68 -3.15 18.78 1.78
C VAL A 68 -2.01 18.83 0.76
N GLY A 69 -1.01 19.68 1.01
CA GLY A 69 0.14 19.82 0.11
C GLY A 69 1.10 18.63 0.22
N MET A 70 1.88 18.36 -0.83
CA MET A 70 2.85 17.24 -0.81
C MET A 70 3.99 17.45 0.19
N ASP A 71 4.38 18.69 0.44
CA ASP A 71 5.45 19.05 1.40
C ASP A 71 4.92 19.37 2.81
N GLU A 72 3.61 19.25 3.02
CA GLU A 72 3.00 19.59 4.29
C GLU A 72 3.27 18.52 5.35
N SER A 73 3.56 18.95 6.59
CA SER A 73 3.78 18.01 7.68
C SER A 73 2.47 17.24 8.00
N PRO A 74 2.54 15.93 8.28
CA PRO A 74 1.35 15.14 8.64
C PRO A 74 0.59 15.71 9.83
N ALA A 75 1.30 16.26 10.81
CA ALA A 75 0.72 16.82 12.03
C ALA A 75 -0.05 18.13 11.78
N THR A 76 0.40 18.95 10.83
CA THR A 76 -0.30 20.18 10.41
C THR A 76 -1.54 19.83 9.62
N ALA A 77 -1.41 18.96 8.62
CA ALA A 77 -2.52 18.50 7.80
C ALA A 77 -3.65 17.90 8.65
N LEU A 78 -3.30 17.03 9.61
CA LEU A 78 -4.28 16.36 10.48
C LEU A 78 -5.06 17.34 11.37
N ARG A 79 -4.39 18.37 11.92
CA ARG A 79 -5.00 19.32 12.87
C ARG A 79 -5.74 20.45 12.17
N GLY A 80 -5.17 20.96 11.09
CA GLY A 80 -5.63 22.18 10.42
C GLY A 80 -6.64 21.93 9.31
N LYS A 81 -6.52 20.84 8.54
CA LYS A 81 -7.24 20.68 7.26
C LYS A 81 -8.38 19.68 7.34
N LYS A 82 -9.36 19.99 8.19
CA LYS A 82 -10.52 19.11 8.46
C LYS A 82 -11.46 18.98 7.27
N ASN A 83 -11.46 19.94 6.34
CA ASN A 83 -12.24 19.89 5.11
C ASN A 83 -11.35 19.69 3.87
N SER A 84 -10.21 18.99 4.03
CA SER A 84 -9.39 18.59 2.90
C SER A 84 -9.99 17.45 2.10
N SER A 85 -9.73 17.42 0.79
CA SER A 85 -10.16 16.33 -0.09
C SER A 85 -9.81 14.94 0.45
N MET A 86 -8.58 14.77 0.95
CA MET A 86 -8.12 13.54 1.60
C MET A 86 -8.93 13.20 2.85
N ARG A 87 -9.18 14.18 3.72
CA ARG A 87 -9.93 13.97 4.96
C ARG A 87 -11.39 13.61 4.67
N VAL A 88 -12.03 14.37 3.80
CA VAL A 88 -13.43 14.14 3.39
C VAL A 88 -13.60 12.77 2.74
N ALA A 89 -12.66 12.34 1.89
CA ALA A 89 -12.71 11.00 1.30
C ALA A 89 -12.65 9.87 2.36
N LEU A 90 -11.87 10.05 3.42
CA LEU A 90 -11.84 9.12 4.55
C LEU A 90 -13.11 9.19 5.40
N ASP A 91 -13.68 10.37 5.59
CA ASP A 91 -14.93 10.54 6.33
C ASP A 91 -16.11 9.86 5.59
N LEU A 92 -16.10 9.82 4.25
CA LEU A 92 -17.07 9.04 3.45
C LEU A 92 -16.93 7.53 3.65
N VAL A 93 -15.70 7.03 3.84
CA VAL A 93 -15.48 5.62 4.20
C VAL A 93 -16.00 5.35 5.60
N LYS A 94 -15.74 6.26 6.54
CA LYS A 94 -16.22 6.16 7.92
C LYS A 94 -17.75 6.17 8.02
N SER A 95 -18.43 6.99 7.22
CA SER A 95 -19.91 7.07 7.20
C SER A 95 -20.57 5.90 6.48
N GLY A 96 -19.80 5.08 5.76
CA GLY A 96 -20.30 3.97 4.95
C GLY A 96 -20.82 4.40 3.57
N GLU A 97 -20.66 5.67 3.18
CA GLU A 97 -20.99 6.16 1.84
C GLU A 97 -20.03 5.67 0.75
N ALA A 98 -18.83 5.23 1.13
CA ALA A 98 -17.88 4.55 0.27
C ALA A 98 -17.26 3.36 1.01
N GLN A 99 -16.88 2.30 0.29
CA GLN A 99 -16.23 1.13 0.87
C GLN A 99 -14.70 1.23 0.90
N ALA A 100 -14.11 2.11 0.09
CA ALA A 100 -12.66 2.34 0.08
C ALA A 100 -12.32 3.79 -0.29
N CYS A 101 -11.16 4.25 0.17
CA CYS A 101 -10.56 5.55 -0.18
C CYS A 101 -9.28 5.34 -0.99
N ILE A 102 -9.08 6.12 -2.05
CA ILE A 102 -7.84 6.13 -2.85
C ILE A 102 -7.27 7.55 -2.85
N SER A 103 -5.98 7.71 -2.52
CA SER A 103 -5.29 9.00 -2.61
C SER A 103 -3.86 8.82 -3.14
N ALA A 104 -3.44 9.74 -4.00
CA ALA A 104 -2.03 9.90 -4.38
C ALA A 104 -1.29 10.96 -3.54
N GLY A 105 -1.97 11.61 -2.58
CA GLY A 105 -1.43 12.69 -1.75
C GLY A 105 -0.32 12.26 -0.80
N ASN A 106 0.12 13.17 0.07
CA ASN A 106 1.22 12.92 1.02
C ASN A 106 0.99 11.62 1.84
N THR A 107 1.95 10.68 1.80
CA THR A 107 1.84 9.36 2.46
C THR A 107 1.65 9.48 3.97
N GLY A 108 2.45 10.33 4.63
CA GLY A 108 2.39 10.51 6.08
C GLY A 108 1.07 11.14 6.53
N ALA A 109 0.59 12.15 5.79
CA ALA A 109 -0.70 12.78 6.05
C ALA A 109 -1.85 11.79 5.86
N LEU A 110 -1.80 10.95 4.82
CA LEU A 110 -2.80 9.91 4.59
C LEU A 110 -2.79 8.88 5.71
N LEU A 111 -1.62 8.37 6.11
CA LEU A 111 -1.49 7.42 7.22
C LEU A 111 -2.05 8.00 8.53
N ALA A 112 -1.62 9.22 8.90
CA ALA A 112 -2.04 9.89 10.12
C ALA A 112 -3.55 10.17 10.13
N THR A 113 -4.08 10.69 9.03
CA THR A 113 -5.51 11.02 8.89
C THR A 113 -6.37 9.76 8.87
N SER A 114 -5.95 8.72 8.15
CA SER A 114 -6.69 7.45 8.09
C SER A 114 -6.76 6.79 9.46
N ARG A 115 -5.64 6.71 10.18
CA ARG A 115 -5.60 6.19 11.55
C ARG A 115 -6.49 7.02 12.50
N PHE A 116 -6.49 8.34 12.36
CA PHE A 116 -7.31 9.21 13.21
C PHE A 116 -8.81 9.03 12.95
N VAL A 117 -9.21 9.00 11.67
CA VAL A 117 -10.62 8.97 11.22
C VAL A 117 -11.21 7.58 11.39
N LEU A 118 -10.55 6.56 10.82
CA LEU A 118 -11.06 5.19 10.74
C LEU A 118 -10.75 4.36 11.98
N LYS A 119 -9.68 4.71 12.73
CA LYS A 119 -9.11 3.89 13.80
C LYS A 119 -8.59 2.53 13.31
N THR A 120 -7.89 1.82 14.18
CA THR A 120 -7.46 0.44 13.91
C THR A 120 -8.56 -0.56 14.21
N LEU A 121 -8.48 -1.72 13.58
CA LEU A 121 -9.27 -2.89 13.94
C LEU A 121 -8.95 -3.31 15.39
N PRO A 122 -9.93 -3.84 16.15
CA PRO A 122 -9.65 -4.43 17.45
C PRO A 122 -8.56 -5.51 17.36
N GLY A 123 -7.58 -5.46 18.27
CA GLY A 123 -6.42 -6.37 18.27
C GLY A 123 -5.29 -5.99 17.30
N ILE A 124 -5.43 -4.91 16.52
CA ILE A 124 -4.35 -4.33 15.73
C ILE A 124 -3.84 -3.05 16.41
N ASP A 125 -2.56 -3.04 16.74
CA ASP A 125 -1.93 -1.91 17.42
C ASP A 125 -1.62 -0.77 16.45
N ARG A 126 -1.12 -1.12 15.25
CA ARG A 126 -0.71 -0.18 14.22
C ARG A 126 -1.04 -0.69 12.82
N PRO A 127 -1.50 0.20 11.92
CA PRO A 127 -1.68 -0.18 10.52
C PRO A 127 -0.33 -0.36 9.82
N ALA A 128 -0.29 -1.17 8.76
CA ALA A 128 0.91 -1.42 7.96
C ALA A 128 0.67 -1.08 6.49
N LEU A 129 1.71 -0.60 5.81
CA LEU A 129 1.67 -0.33 4.37
C LEU A 129 2.09 -1.57 3.59
N ALA A 130 1.13 -2.20 2.91
CA ALA A 130 1.34 -3.37 2.07
C ALA A 130 1.48 -2.98 0.60
N VAL A 131 2.59 -3.36 -0.03
CA VAL A 131 2.81 -3.13 -1.48
C VAL A 131 3.02 -4.47 -2.17
N VAL A 132 2.53 -4.56 -3.40
CA VAL A 132 2.82 -5.69 -4.26
C VAL A 132 4.09 -5.45 -5.05
N LEU A 133 5.01 -6.39 -5.04
CA LEU A 133 6.24 -6.34 -5.82
C LEU A 133 6.27 -7.44 -6.88
N PRO A 134 6.78 -7.15 -8.09
CA PRO A 134 6.98 -8.18 -9.10
C PRO A 134 8.02 -9.20 -8.66
N THR A 135 7.85 -10.45 -9.07
CA THR A 135 8.81 -11.54 -8.85
C THR A 135 9.02 -12.34 -10.14
N MET A 136 10.02 -13.21 -10.15
CA MET A 136 10.26 -14.15 -11.26
C MET A 136 9.08 -15.12 -11.48
N LYS A 137 8.25 -15.35 -10.46
CA LYS A 137 7.11 -16.28 -10.48
C LYS A 137 5.74 -15.58 -10.54
N GLY A 138 5.71 -14.25 -10.54
CA GLY A 138 4.48 -13.47 -10.46
C GLY A 138 4.69 -12.21 -9.64
N HIS A 139 4.17 -12.21 -8.42
CA HIS A 139 4.30 -11.10 -7.47
C HIS A 139 4.31 -11.61 -6.02
N THR A 140 4.68 -10.75 -5.08
CA THR A 140 4.64 -10.98 -3.63
C THR A 140 4.16 -9.73 -2.92
N TYR A 141 3.65 -9.85 -1.70
CA TYR A 141 3.18 -8.75 -0.87
C TYR A 141 4.22 -8.46 0.20
N VAL A 142 4.69 -7.22 0.28
CA VAL A 142 5.67 -6.81 1.27
C VAL A 142 5.05 -5.84 2.26
N LEU A 143 5.23 -6.14 3.54
CA LEU A 143 4.79 -5.35 4.68
C LEU A 143 5.93 -5.30 5.70
N ASP A 144 6.14 -4.25 6.47
CA ASP A 144 5.70 -2.88 6.27
C ASP A 144 6.69 -2.12 5.38
N LEU A 145 6.25 -1.04 4.74
CA LEU A 145 7.06 -0.25 3.79
C LEU A 145 7.11 1.23 4.15
N GLY A 146 7.06 1.51 5.45
CA GLY A 146 7.30 2.84 6.00
C GLY A 146 6.14 3.45 6.79
N ALA A 147 5.12 2.66 7.15
CA ALA A 147 4.11 3.15 8.10
C ALA A 147 4.66 3.19 9.54
N ASN A 148 5.56 2.26 9.89
CA ASN A 148 6.13 2.08 11.22
C ASN A 148 7.64 1.90 11.13
N VAL A 149 8.40 2.91 11.56
CA VAL A 149 9.87 2.85 11.56
C VAL A 149 10.36 1.76 12.51
N ASP A 150 9.84 1.74 13.74
CA ASP A 150 10.21 0.76 14.77
C ASP A 150 9.05 -0.18 15.08
N CYS A 151 9.32 -1.48 15.08
CA CYS A 151 8.35 -2.54 15.31
C CYS A 151 8.80 -3.47 16.45
N THR A 152 7.85 -3.99 17.24
CA THR A 152 8.09 -5.10 18.16
C THR A 152 7.86 -6.43 17.43
N ALA A 153 8.18 -7.55 18.08
CA ALA A 153 7.96 -8.87 17.50
C ALA A 153 6.46 -9.15 17.24
N GLU A 154 5.60 -8.65 18.13
CA GLU A 154 4.13 -8.77 18.03
C GLU A 154 3.58 -7.96 16.86
N HIS A 155 4.16 -6.78 16.57
CA HIS A 155 3.79 -6.04 15.37
C HIS A 155 4.11 -6.84 14.11
N LEU A 156 5.28 -7.48 14.03
CA LEU A 156 5.65 -8.31 12.88
C LEU A 156 4.72 -9.53 12.74
N LEU A 157 4.32 -10.15 13.85
CA LEU A 157 3.27 -11.18 13.84
C LEU A 157 1.96 -10.64 13.26
N GLN A 158 1.48 -9.48 13.73
CA GLN A 158 0.27 -8.85 13.21
C GLN A 158 0.38 -8.55 11.71
N PHE A 159 1.55 -8.12 11.23
CA PHE A 159 1.79 -7.88 9.80
C PHE A 159 1.70 -9.17 8.99
N GLY A 160 2.25 -10.27 9.51
CA GLY A 160 2.10 -11.60 8.90
C GLY A 160 0.65 -12.04 8.81
N VAL A 161 -0.14 -11.84 9.87
CA VAL A 161 -1.58 -12.15 9.89
C VAL A 161 -2.34 -11.31 8.86
N MET A 162 -2.12 -10.00 8.86
CA MET A 162 -2.79 -9.07 7.93
C MET A 162 -2.40 -9.37 6.48
N GLY A 163 -1.11 -9.59 6.21
CA GLY A 163 -0.61 -9.91 4.87
C GLY A 163 -1.14 -11.24 4.34
N ALA A 164 -1.11 -12.31 5.15
CA ALA A 164 -1.68 -13.59 4.77
C ALA A 164 -3.18 -13.49 4.49
N THR A 165 -3.90 -12.74 5.31
CA THR A 165 -5.34 -12.56 5.12
C THR A 165 -5.66 -11.74 3.87
N LEU A 166 -4.88 -10.69 3.59
CA LEU A 166 -4.98 -9.92 2.34
C LEU A 166 -4.84 -10.86 1.14
N VAL A 167 -3.76 -11.64 1.07
CA VAL A 167 -3.51 -12.58 -0.05
C VAL A 167 -4.63 -13.61 -0.16
N SER A 168 -5.07 -14.18 0.96
CA SER A 168 -6.14 -15.17 0.96
C SER A 168 -7.45 -14.59 0.41
N SER A 169 -7.81 -13.37 0.83
CA SER A 169 -9.06 -12.71 0.44
C SER A 169 -9.13 -12.29 -1.04
N ILE A 170 -8.00 -11.92 -1.65
CA ILE A 170 -7.96 -11.41 -3.02
C ILE A 170 -7.49 -12.44 -4.04
N GLU A 171 -6.66 -13.41 -3.65
CA GLU A 171 -6.10 -14.43 -4.55
C GLU A 171 -6.71 -15.81 -4.37
N ASN A 172 -7.65 -15.97 -3.43
CA ASN A 172 -8.27 -17.25 -3.07
C ASN A 172 -7.23 -18.32 -2.71
N LYS A 173 -6.13 -17.91 -2.09
CA LYS A 173 -5.08 -18.81 -1.59
C LYS A 173 -5.33 -19.10 -0.12
N GLU A 174 -5.71 -20.33 0.23
CA GLU A 174 -6.10 -20.66 1.61
C GLU A 174 -4.96 -20.52 2.62
N LYS A 175 -3.73 -20.90 2.26
CA LYS A 175 -2.56 -20.89 3.14
C LYS A 175 -1.37 -20.18 2.48
N PRO A 176 -1.41 -18.85 2.34
CA PRO A 176 -0.31 -18.10 1.72
C PRO A 176 0.93 -18.16 2.60
N SER A 177 2.10 -18.39 1.99
CA SER A 177 3.36 -18.49 2.70
C SER A 177 3.87 -17.13 3.14
N ILE A 178 4.41 -17.06 4.36
CA ILE A 178 4.97 -15.85 4.95
C ILE A 178 6.47 -16.04 5.16
N GLY A 179 7.26 -15.12 4.64
CA GLY A 179 8.70 -15.01 4.91
C GLY A 179 8.98 -13.82 5.82
N LEU A 180 9.87 -13.98 6.78
CA LEU A 180 10.37 -12.88 7.61
C LEU A 180 11.69 -12.37 7.01
N LEU A 181 11.72 -11.12 6.55
CA LEU A 181 12.92 -10.56 5.94
C LEU A 181 14.03 -10.44 6.97
N ASN A 182 15.20 -10.98 6.65
CA ASN A 182 16.33 -11.07 7.56
C ASN A 182 17.66 -10.94 6.79
N ILE A 183 18.76 -10.94 7.53
CA ILE A 183 20.14 -10.87 7.02
C ILE A 183 20.74 -12.25 6.67
N GLY A 184 19.93 -13.30 6.72
CA GLY A 184 20.30 -14.69 6.45
C GLY A 184 19.12 -15.62 6.72
N GLU A 185 19.15 -16.81 6.11
CA GLU A 185 18.08 -17.81 6.24
C GLU A 185 18.14 -18.56 7.58
N GLU A 186 19.29 -18.61 8.26
CA GLU A 186 19.45 -19.39 9.48
C GLU A 186 18.71 -18.76 10.68
N GLU A 187 18.14 -19.58 11.56
CA GLU A 187 17.32 -19.12 12.68
C GLU A 187 18.06 -18.22 13.68
N ILE A 188 19.38 -18.38 13.77
CA ILE A 188 20.25 -17.60 14.67
C ILE A 188 20.55 -16.18 14.16
N LYS A 189 20.16 -15.86 12.91
CA LYS A 189 20.44 -14.57 12.26
C LYS A 189 19.35 -13.54 12.56
N GLY A 190 19.74 -12.27 12.48
CA GLY A 190 18.89 -11.13 12.79
C GLY A 190 19.05 -10.63 14.22
N ASN A 191 18.36 -9.54 14.52
CA ASN A 191 18.29 -8.99 15.87
C ASN A 191 17.26 -9.75 16.73
N ASP A 192 17.20 -9.44 18.03
CA ASP A 192 16.32 -10.15 18.97
C ASP A 192 14.84 -10.00 18.63
N VAL A 193 14.43 -8.85 18.08
CA VAL A 193 13.05 -8.62 17.62
C VAL A 193 12.66 -9.59 16.51
N VAL A 194 13.53 -9.76 15.50
CA VAL A 194 13.29 -10.65 14.36
C VAL A 194 13.29 -12.12 14.81
N LYS A 195 14.21 -12.52 15.70
CA LYS A 195 14.21 -13.88 16.27
C LYS A 195 12.93 -14.20 17.02
N ARG A 196 12.50 -13.27 17.89
CA ARG A 196 11.26 -13.41 18.65
C ARG A 196 10.04 -13.43 17.73
N ALA A 197 10.02 -12.61 16.68
CA ALA A 197 8.95 -12.62 15.69
C ALA A 197 8.87 -13.95 14.94
N ALA A 198 10.02 -14.58 14.62
CA ALA A 198 10.05 -15.88 13.98
C ALA A 198 9.43 -16.98 14.88
N GLU A 199 9.71 -16.96 16.18
CA GLU A 199 9.06 -17.85 17.16
C GLU A 199 7.55 -17.65 17.17
N LEU A 200 7.10 -16.40 17.31
CA LEU A 200 5.68 -16.04 17.33
C LEU A 200 4.96 -16.45 16.04
N LEU A 201 5.58 -16.23 14.87
CA LEU A 201 5.02 -16.63 13.58
C LEU A 201 4.94 -18.15 13.45
N ARG A 202 5.92 -18.90 13.97
CA ARG A 202 5.90 -20.37 13.97
C ARG A 202 4.75 -20.92 14.81
N ASP A 203 4.48 -20.31 15.96
CA ASP A 203 3.43 -20.74 16.90
C ASP A 203 2.03 -20.22 16.52
N SER A 204 1.93 -19.29 15.56
CA SER A 204 0.67 -18.63 15.16
C SER A 204 -0.31 -19.50 14.37
N GLY A 205 0.13 -20.66 13.87
CA GLY A 205 -0.65 -21.50 12.94
C GLY A 205 -0.78 -20.91 11.51
N LEU A 206 -0.02 -19.87 11.19
CA LEU A 206 0.15 -19.38 9.81
C LEU A 206 1.13 -20.29 9.03
N ASN A 207 1.12 -20.19 7.70
CA ASN A 207 2.09 -20.88 6.84
C ASN A 207 3.42 -20.12 6.84
N PHE A 208 4.14 -20.15 7.96
CA PHE A 208 5.43 -19.49 8.09
C PHE A 208 6.53 -20.31 7.40
N TYR A 209 7.12 -19.74 6.35
CA TYR A 209 8.22 -20.35 5.59
C TYR A 209 9.53 -20.30 6.38
N GLY A 210 9.75 -19.23 7.15
CA GLY A 210 11.00 -18.96 7.83
C GLY A 210 11.59 -17.59 7.48
N ASN A 211 12.87 -17.43 7.76
CA ASN A 211 13.63 -16.25 7.36
C ASN A 211 13.90 -16.27 5.85
N ILE A 212 13.87 -15.10 5.22
CA ILE A 212 14.27 -14.92 3.82
C ILE A 212 15.20 -13.72 3.67
N GLU A 213 16.03 -13.71 2.64
CA GLU A 213 16.92 -12.59 2.35
C GLU A 213 16.30 -11.62 1.32
N GLY A 214 16.94 -10.45 1.13
CA GLY A 214 16.43 -9.42 0.21
C GLY A 214 16.31 -9.86 -1.26
N ASN A 215 17.13 -10.82 -1.69
CA ASN A 215 17.05 -11.40 -3.05
C ASN A 215 15.80 -12.29 -3.22
N ASP A 216 15.32 -12.94 -2.17
CA ASP A 216 14.17 -13.85 -2.20
C ASP A 216 12.85 -13.16 -2.50
N ILE A 217 12.76 -11.86 -2.17
CA ILE A 217 11.65 -10.99 -2.56
C ILE A 217 11.40 -11.14 -4.06
N TYR A 218 12.45 -11.00 -4.88
CA TYR A 218 12.31 -11.06 -6.35
C TYR A 218 12.33 -12.48 -6.91
N LYS A 219 12.83 -13.48 -6.17
CA LYS A 219 12.67 -14.90 -6.54
C LYS A 219 11.22 -15.38 -6.39
N GLY A 220 10.41 -14.68 -5.58
CA GLY A 220 9.04 -15.11 -5.25
C GLY A 220 9.07 -16.36 -4.39
N THR A 221 9.92 -16.35 -3.36
CA THR A 221 10.05 -17.46 -2.40
C THR A 221 8.79 -17.59 -1.54
N THR A 222 8.18 -16.46 -1.15
CA THR A 222 6.95 -16.43 -0.35
C THR A 222 5.89 -15.51 -0.95
N ASP A 223 4.62 -15.74 -0.59
CA ASP A 223 3.50 -14.89 -1.02
C ASP A 223 3.48 -13.56 -0.27
N VAL A 224 3.92 -13.59 0.99
CA VAL A 224 4.00 -12.45 1.89
C VAL A 224 5.41 -12.35 2.45
N VAL A 225 5.95 -11.14 2.51
CA VAL A 225 7.21 -10.79 3.15
C VAL A 225 6.92 -9.80 4.26
N VAL A 226 7.40 -10.10 5.47
CA VAL A 226 7.22 -9.27 6.66
C VAL A 226 8.55 -8.67 7.08
N CYS A 227 8.54 -7.38 7.41
CA CYS A 227 9.66 -6.59 7.92
C CYS A 227 9.14 -5.35 8.65
N ASP A 228 10.00 -4.66 9.39
CA ASP A 228 9.69 -3.32 9.86
C ASP A 228 9.72 -2.31 8.70
N GLY A 229 9.06 -1.16 8.91
CA GLY A 229 8.92 -0.15 7.86
C GLY A 229 10.22 0.56 7.51
N PHE A 230 11.24 0.57 8.37
CA PHE A 230 12.54 1.13 8.01
C PHE A 230 13.24 0.24 7.00
N VAL A 231 13.43 -1.04 7.32
CA VAL A 231 14.05 -2.03 6.43
C VAL A 231 13.26 -2.16 5.13
N GLY A 232 11.94 -2.29 5.22
CA GLY A 232 11.08 -2.42 4.07
C GLY A 232 11.14 -1.21 3.13
N ASN A 233 11.06 0.02 3.66
CA ASN A 233 11.14 1.22 2.83
C ASN A 233 12.52 1.37 2.16
N VAL A 234 13.61 1.03 2.86
CA VAL A 234 14.96 1.00 2.27
C VAL A 234 15.04 -0.04 1.15
N ALA A 235 14.50 -1.24 1.35
CA ALA A 235 14.46 -2.29 0.34
C ALA A 235 13.68 -1.85 -0.90
N LEU A 236 12.47 -1.29 -0.71
CA LEU A 236 11.64 -0.77 -1.80
C LEU A 236 12.37 0.32 -2.60
N LYS A 237 12.92 1.33 -1.92
CA LYS A 237 13.57 2.47 -2.58
C LYS A 237 14.85 2.07 -3.30
N THR A 238 15.63 1.16 -2.71
CA THR A 238 16.80 0.57 -3.38
C THR A 238 16.41 -0.11 -4.68
N SER A 239 15.37 -0.94 -4.65
CA SER A 239 14.92 -1.70 -5.81
C SER A 239 14.31 -0.82 -6.91
N GLU A 240 13.55 0.22 -6.53
CA GLU A 240 13.10 1.24 -7.47
C GLU A 240 14.27 1.95 -8.13
N GLY A 241 15.29 2.34 -7.35
CA GLY A 241 16.51 3.00 -7.84
C GLY A 241 17.29 2.13 -8.84
N VAL A 242 17.52 0.85 -8.50
CA VAL A 242 18.19 -0.11 -9.40
C VAL A 242 17.39 -0.30 -10.69
N ALA A 243 16.07 -0.45 -10.62
CA ALA A 243 15.22 -0.61 -11.80
C ALA A 243 15.26 0.63 -12.73
N GLN A 244 15.28 1.84 -12.14
CA GLN A 244 15.43 3.09 -12.88
C GLN A 244 16.80 3.21 -13.54
N MET A 245 17.88 2.89 -12.82
CA MET A 245 19.25 2.88 -13.33
C MET A 245 19.40 1.93 -14.52
N LEU A 246 18.95 0.68 -14.40
CA LEU A 246 18.99 -0.30 -15.49
C LEU A 246 18.17 0.16 -16.71
N SER A 247 16.99 0.74 -16.46
CA SER A 247 16.15 1.29 -17.53
C SER A 247 16.78 2.48 -18.23
N HIS A 248 17.55 3.30 -17.52
CA HIS A 248 18.27 4.44 -18.06
C HIS A 248 19.41 3.99 -18.98
N TYR A 249 20.32 3.13 -18.49
CA TYR A 249 21.43 2.60 -19.28
C TYR A 249 20.97 1.85 -20.53
N LEU A 250 19.89 1.07 -20.44
CA LEU A 250 19.34 0.37 -21.60
C LEU A 250 18.87 1.37 -22.69
N ARG A 251 18.27 2.51 -22.30
CA ARG A 251 17.84 3.53 -23.26
C ARG A 251 19.02 4.28 -23.88
N GLU A 252 20.09 4.52 -23.12
CA GLU A 252 21.29 5.17 -23.63
C GLU A 252 22.00 4.31 -24.67
N GLU A 253 22.19 3.01 -24.39
CA GLU A 253 22.87 2.10 -25.32
C GLU A 253 22.15 1.97 -26.67
N PHE A 254 20.82 1.88 -26.68
CA PHE A 254 20.05 1.85 -27.93
C PHE A 254 20.01 3.21 -28.66
N ARG A 255 20.39 4.31 -28.01
CA ARG A 255 20.41 5.66 -28.60
C ARG A 255 21.79 6.09 -29.07
N ARG A 256 22.83 5.33 -28.77
CA ARG A 256 24.24 5.70 -28.94
C ARG A 256 24.61 6.08 -30.38
N ASN A 257 24.13 5.35 -31.38
CA ASN A 257 24.41 5.61 -32.80
C ASN A 257 23.30 5.07 -33.73
N LEU A 258 23.40 5.35 -35.03
CA LEU A 258 22.38 4.92 -36.01
C LEU A 258 22.20 3.39 -36.06
N LEU A 259 23.29 2.64 -35.91
CA LEU A 259 23.26 1.18 -35.94
C LEU A 259 22.57 0.59 -34.70
N THR A 260 22.86 1.11 -33.51
CA THR A 260 22.19 0.71 -32.25
C THR A 260 20.73 1.13 -32.23
N LYS A 261 20.38 2.27 -32.83
CA LYS A 261 18.97 2.67 -33.03
C LYS A 261 18.22 1.69 -33.93
N LEU A 262 18.86 1.26 -35.03
CA LEU A 262 18.27 0.27 -35.95
C LEU A 262 18.12 -1.09 -35.26
N ALA A 263 19.14 -1.54 -34.53
CA ALA A 263 19.09 -2.75 -33.71
C ALA A 263 17.97 -2.67 -32.64
N GLY A 264 17.81 -1.51 -32.01
CA GLY A 264 16.73 -1.25 -31.05
C GLY A 264 15.34 -1.30 -31.69
N LEU A 265 15.21 -0.95 -32.97
CA LEU A 265 13.95 -1.04 -33.71
C LEU A 265 13.59 -2.50 -33.99
N ILE A 266 14.57 -3.33 -34.37
CA ILE A 266 14.40 -4.79 -34.52
C ILE A 266 14.08 -5.45 -33.18
N ALA A 267 14.80 -5.06 -32.11
CA ALA A 267 14.59 -5.56 -30.76
C ALA A 267 13.35 -4.98 -30.06
N MET A 268 12.63 -4.04 -30.67
CA MET A 268 11.49 -3.34 -30.08
C MET A 268 10.42 -4.28 -29.49
N PRO A 269 10.04 -5.42 -30.10
CA PRO A 269 9.09 -6.36 -29.49
C PRO A 269 9.59 -6.92 -28.15
N VAL A 270 10.89 -7.27 -28.08
CA VAL A 270 11.54 -7.79 -26.88
C VAL A 270 11.66 -6.71 -25.81
N ILE A 271 12.09 -5.50 -26.18
CA ILE A 271 12.17 -4.35 -25.27
C ILE A 271 10.79 -4.02 -24.69
N ARG A 272 9.73 -4.04 -25.53
CA ARG A 272 8.35 -3.83 -25.07
C ARG A 272 7.89 -4.95 -24.13
N ALA A 273 8.22 -6.21 -24.44
CA ALA A 273 7.90 -7.33 -23.56
C ALA A 273 8.61 -7.24 -22.21
N PHE A 274 9.89 -6.89 -22.21
CA PHE A 274 10.67 -6.62 -21.00
C PHE A 274 10.05 -5.48 -20.20
N LYS A 275 9.82 -4.32 -20.83
CA LYS A 275 9.20 -3.15 -20.19
C LYS A 275 7.85 -3.49 -19.56
N ARG A 276 7.04 -4.36 -20.17
CA ARG A 276 5.76 -4.83 -19.59
C ARG A 276 5.94 -5.70 -18.34
N ARG A 277 7.00 -6.50 -18.26
CA ARG A 277 7.30 -7.36 -17.09
C ARG A 277 7.78 -6.55 -15.89
N VAL A 278 8.57 -5.50 -16.14
CA VAL A 278 9.13 -4.62 -15.10
C VAL A 278 8.32 -3.33 -14.88
N ASP A 279 7.10 -3.25 -15.43
CA ASP A 279 6.27 -2.04 -15.33
C ASP A 279 5.71 -1.88 -13.90
N HIS A 280 6.42 -1.14 -13.06
CA HIS A 280 6.03 -0.85 -11.68
C HIS A 280 4.63 -0.23 -11.56
N ARG A 281 4.13 0.45 -12.62
CA ARG A 281 2.80 1.07 -12.62
C ARG A 281 1.67 0.06 -12.40
N ARG A 282 1.87 -1.21 -12.79
CA ARG A 282 0.88 -2.29 -12.58
C ARG A 282 0.71 -2.66 -11.11
N TYR A 283 1.70 -2.33 -10.29
CA TYR A 283 1.76 -2.64 -8.87
C TYR A 283 1.51 -1.40 -8.00
N ASN A 284 1.02 -0.32 -8.61
CA ASN A 284 0.63 0.88 -7.88
C ASN A 284 -0.61 0.62 -7.02
N GLY A 285 -0.70 1.32 -5.89
CA GLY A 285 -1.76 1.16 -4.91
C GLY A 285 -1.32 0.31 -3.72
N ALA A 286 -0.61 0.94 -2.78
CA ALA A 286 -0.25 0.34 -1.51
C ALA A 286 -1.46 0.34 -0.57
N SER A 287 -1.77 -0.79 0.06
CA SER A 287 -2.89 -0.90 0.99
C SER A 287 -2.46 -0.57 2.42
N LEU A 288 -3.22 0.28 3.11
CA LEU A 288 -3.05 0.53 4.54
C LEU A 288 -3.88 -0.48 5.34
N LEU A 289 -3.27 -1.62 5.65
CA LEU A 289 -3.93 -2.70 6.38
C LEU A 289 -4.06 -2.38 7.87
N GLY A 290 -5.08 -2.95 8.51
CA GLY A 290 -5.29 -2.83 9.96
C GLY A 290 -6.19 -1.67 10.39
N LEU A 291 -6.72 -0.89 9.45
CA LEU A 291 -7.72 0.16 9.69
C LEU A 291 -9.15 -0.39 9.59
N ARG A 292 -10.14 0.30 10.19
CA ARG A 292 -11.57 -0.07 10.05
C ARG A 292 -12.20 0.31 8.70
N GLY A 293 -11.39 0.53 7.68
CA GLY A 293 -11.80 0.89 6.33
C GLY A 293 -10.64 0.68 5.36
N ILE A 294 -10.95 0.46 4.08
CA ILE A 294 -9.93 0.21 3.06
C ILE A 294 -9.38 1.53 2.56
N VAL A 295 -8.06 1.69 2.61
CA VAL A 295 -7.37 2.88 2.13
C VAL A 295 -6.19 2.48 1.26
N ILE A 296 -6.19 2.97 0.02
CA ILE A 296 -5.14 2.73 -0.97
C ILE A 296 -4.33 4.01 -1.20
N LYS A 297 -3.03 3.92 -0.96
CA LYS A 297 -2.04 4.94 -1.31
C LYS A 297 -1.50 4.67 -2.71
N SER A 298 -1.88 5.50 -3.67
CA SER A 298 -1.22 5.57 -4.98
C SER A 298 0.10 6.35 -4.87
N HIS A 299 1.11 6.05 -5.68
CA HIS A 299 2.32 6.86 -5.76
C HIS A 299 2.00 8.32 -6.16
N GLY A 300 2.75 9.30 -5.63
CA GLY A 300 2.50 10.74 -5.88
C GLY A 300 2.67 11.12 -7.35
N SER A 301 3.71 10.57 -7.99
CA SER A 301 3.99 10.75 -9.41
C SER A 301 3.27 9.76 -10.33
N ALA A 302 2.23 9.06 -9.83
CA ALA A 302 1.49 8.10 -10.64
C ALA A 302 0.91 8.76 -11.89
N ASP A 303 1.05 8.08 -13.04
CA ASP A 303 0.33 8.47 -14.26
C ASP A 303 -1.13 7.95 -14.22
N ARG A 304 -1.94 8.39 -15.20
CA ARG A 304 -3.34 7.98 -15.35
C ARG A 304 -3.54 6.46 -15.29
N ARG A 305 -2.62 5.70 -15.87
CA ARG A 305 -2.71 4.24 -15.92
C ARG A 305 -2.37 3.63 -14.57
N ALA A 306 -1.31 4.10 -13.92
CA ALA A 306 -0.92 3.68 -12.58
C ALA A 306 -2.03 3.96 -11.57
N PHE A 307 -2.65 5.14 -11.61
CA PHE A 307 -3.77 5.48 -10.73
C PHE A 307 -4.98 4.56 -10.96
N GLY A 308 -5.27 4.19 -12.21
CA GLY A 308 -6.29 3.19 -12.53
C GLY A 308 -6.03 1.81 -11.90
N PHE A 309 -4.77 1.39 -11.76
CA PHE A 309 -4.42 0.16 -11.02
C PHE A 309 -4.65 0.29 -9.51
N ALA A 310 -4.44 1.48 -8.93
CA ALA A 310 -4.77 1.71 -7.52
C ALA A 310 -6.29 1.67 -7.27
N ILE A 311 -7.10 2.16 -8.20
CA ILE A 311 -8.57 2.01 -8.14
C ILE A 311 -8.95 0.53 -8.22
N ALA A 312 -8.34 -0.22 -9.16
CA ALA A 312 -8.58 -1.66 -9.28
C ALA A 312 -8.28 -2.40 -7.97
N ARG A 313 -7.15 -2.09 -7.34
CA ARG A 313 -6.75 -2.66 -6.04
C ARG A 313 -7.80 -2.42 -4.97
N ALA A 314 -8.27 -1.17 -4.83
CA ALA A 314 -9.31 -0.84 -3.85
C ALA A 314 -10.58 -1.67 -4.07
N VAL A 315 -11.00 -1.80 -5.32
CA VAL A 315 -12.17 -2.59 -5.70
C VAL A 315 -11.98 -4.08 -5.41
N ASP A 316 -10.81 -4.63 -5.70
CA ASP A 316 -10.50 -6.04 -5.45
C ASP A 316 -10.47 -6.36 -3.94
N GLU A 317 -9.92 -5.47 -3.12
CA GLU A 317 -9.93 -5.61 -1.65
C GLU A 317 -11.34 -5.51 -1.06
N VAL A 318 -12.19 -4.61 -1.58
CA VAL A 318 -13.61 -4.54 -1.20
C VAL A 318 -14.33 -5.83 -1.60
N ARG A 319 -14.14 -6.28 -2.85
CA ARG A 319 -14.81 -7.47 -3.40
C ARG A 319 -14.40 -8.75 -2.66
N GLY A 320 -13.13 -8.88 -2.31
CA GLY A 320 -12.59 -10.00 -1.54
C GLY A 320 -13.06 -10.02 -0.07
N GLY A 321 -13.65 -8.92 0.43
CA GLY A 321 -14.07 -8.83 1.82
C GLY A 321 -12.90 -8.76 2.81
N MET A 322 -11.75 -8.24 2.35
CA MET A 322 -10.48 -8.22 3.09
C MET A 322 -10.63 -7.71 4.52
N LEU A 323 -11.35 -6.58 4.71
CA LEU A 323 -11.54 -5.96 6.02
C LEU A 323 -12.23 -6.91 7.02
N ARG A 324 -13.25 -7.64 6.56
CA ARG A 324 -13.98 -8.61 7.37
C ARG A 324 -13.08 -9.77 7.78
N HIS A 325 -12.35 -10.35 6.81
CA HIS A 325 -11.47 -11.48 7.06
C HIS A 325 -10.33 -11.14 8.02
N ILE A 326 -9.71 -9.96 7.89
CA ILE A 326 -8.67 -9.53 8.83
C ILE A 326 -9.24 -9.44 10.25
N SER A 327 -10.41 -8.82 10.41
CA SER A 327 -11.04 -8.69 11.72
C SER A 327 -11.36 -10.06 12.35
N GLU A 328 -11.86 -11.02 11.56
CA GLU A 328 -12.15 -12.38 12.02
C GLU A 328 -10.87 -13.12 12.41
N ARG A 329 -9.79 -12.99 11.63
CA ARG A 329 -8.52 -13.70 11.87
C ARG A 329 -7.76 -13.16 13.08
N VAL A 330 -7.72 -11.83 13.25
CA VAL A 330 -7.07 -11.19 14.39
C VAL A 330 -7.74 -11.58 15.71
N ALA A 331 -9.08 -11.70 15.72
CA ALA A 331 -9.83 -12.13 16.90
C ALA A 331 -9.54 -13.60 17.32
N GLN A 332 -8.98 -14.42 16.43
CA GLN A 332 -8.61 -15.81 16.71
C GLN A 332 -7.18 -15.97 17.24
N LEU A 333 -6.37 -14.90 17.24
CA LEU A 333 -5.01 -14.96 17.77
C LEU A 333 -5.07 -15.14 19.30
N PRO A 334 -4.28 -16.05 19.88
CA PRO A 334 -4.25 -16.24 21.33
C PRO A 334 -3.89 -14.93 22.04
N HIS A 335 -4.73 -14.45 22.95
CA HIS A 335 -4.48 -13.24 23.75
C HIS A 335 -3.18 -13.31 24.59
N GLN A 336 -2.59 -14.50 24.77
CA GLN A 336 -1.37 -14.71 25.55
C GLN A 336 -0.09 -14.18 24.88
N SER A 337 -0.07 -13.94 23.57
CA SER A 337 1.11 -13.38 22.88
C SER A 337 1.17 -11.86 22.90
N MET A 338 0.14 -11.16 23.41
CA MET A 338 0.03 -9.70 23.33
C MET A 338 0.15 -8.98 24.68
N SER A 339 0.26 -9.68 25.81
CA SER A 339 0.17 -9.06 27.15
C SER A 339 1.41 -9.16 28.05
N SER A 340 2.62 -9.39 27.51
CA SER A 340 3.84 -9.44 28.33
C SER A 340 4.83 -8.33 27.97
N SER A 341 4.48 -7.08 28.27
CA SER A 341 5.44 -5.98 28.44
C SER A 341 4.85 -4.87 29.31
N SER A 342 4.54 -5.21 30.56
CA SER A 342 4.63 -4.22 31.65
C SER A 342 6.04 -4.36 32.24
N TYR A 343 6.95 -3.50 31.79
CA TYR A 343 8.27 -3.34 32.43
C TYR A 343 8.06 -2.86 33.87
N THR A 344 8.26 -3.75 34.84
CA THR A 344 8.51 -3.34 36.23
C THR A 344 9.89 -2.72 36.27
N GLN A 345 9.96 -1.38 36.32
CA GLN A 345 11.16 -0.68 36.74
C GLN A 345 11.41 -0.98 38.23
N SER A 346 12.32 -1.91 38.52
CA SER A 346 12.97 -1.96 39.82
C SER A 346 13.99 -0.81 39.87
N LEU A 347 13.60 0.28 40.53
CA LEU A 347 14.56 1.27 41.03
C LEU A 347 15.43 0.57 42.07
N ALA A 348 16.68 0.25 41.69
CA ALA A 348 17.70 -0.10 42.65
C ALA A 348 18.10 1.17 43.40
N GLU A 349 17.99 1.09 44.72
CA GLU A 349 18.45 2.07 45.69
C GLU A 349 19.97 2.28 45.57
N GLU A 350 20.40 3.48 45.21
CA GLU A 350 21.71 3.97 45.60
C GLU A 350 21.53 4.83 46.85
N SER A 351 21.95 4.27 48.00
CA SER A 351 22.16 5.03 49.23
C SER A 351 23.56 5.68 49.22
N PRO A 352 23.71 6.88 49.82
CA PRO A 352 24.97 7.62 49.80
C PRO A 352 25.88 7.23 50.98
N VAL A 353 27.18 7.06 50.70
CA VAL A 353 28.28 7.33 51.64
C VAL A 353 29.41 7.99 50.87
#